data_AF-A0A7W5WYR4-F1
#
_entry.id   AF-A0A7W5WYR4-F1
#
_cell.length_a   1.000
_cell.length_b   1.000
_cell.length_c   1.000
_cell.angle_alpha   90.00
_cell.angle_beta   90.00
_cell.angle_gamma   90.00
#
_symmetry.space_group_name_H-M   'P 1'
#
loop_
_entity.id
_entity.type
_entity.pdbx_description
1 polymer ?
#
loop_
_entity_poly.entity_id
_entity_poly.type
_entity_poly.pdbx_seq_one_letter_code
_entity_poly.pdbx_strand_id
1 'polypeptide(L)'
;MRSIAIARKLLIAGRAAAAPVVAALLLSVCAVEAQEAAKQPADPASSQDEIRRFCTNIADPARDQRYLLQKQELEKLRADVDERIATMDKRKAEYEDWLKRRDDFLKTADLGLVDIYKNMKPDAAAASLNDVKVTVAAAIIMKLSARQSSLILAEMDAQKAAVITNIIASASDPNTSKSKDPS
;
A
#
# COMPACT_ATOMS: atom_id res chain seq x y z
N MET A 1 28.44 -13.54 9.54
CA MET A 1 28.80 -13.15 10.92
C MET A 1 29.61 -11.86 10.87
N ARG A 2 29.16 -10.79 11.55
CA ARG A 2 29.96 -9.58 11.84
C ARG A 2 29.46 -8.97 13.15
N SER A 3 30.00 -9.45 14.27
CA SER A 3 29.69 -8.91 15.60
C SER A 3 30.57 -7.69 15.86
N ILE A 4 29.96 -6.56 16.25
CA ILE A 4 30.66 -5.42 16.84
C ILE A 4 29.94 -5.10 18.15
N ALA A 5 30.67 -5.09 19.25
CA ALA A 5 30.11 -5.12 20.60
C ALA A 5 29.70 -3.73 21.13
N ILE A 6 28.69 -3.72 22.00
CA ILE A 6 28.16 -2.51 22.64
C ILE A 6 29.12 -2.06 23.77
N ALA A 7 29.93 -1.04 23.50
CA ALA A 7 30.88 -0.48 24.46
C ALA A 7 30.23 0.55 25.41
N ARG A 8 29.49 0.07 26.41
CA ARG A 8 28.88 0.90 27.47
C ARG A 8 29.95 1.39 28.46
N LYS A 9 30.29 2.68 28.45
CA LYS A 9 31.30 3.28 29.36
C LYS A 9 30.63 4.14 30.45
N LEU A 10 31.11 4.05 31.69
CA LEU A 10 30.45 4.57 32.90
C LEU A 10 31.49 4.96 33.96
N LEU A 11 31.38 6.17 34.54
CA LEU A 11 32.19 6.71 35.66
C LEU A 11 33.71 6.83 35.35
N ILE A 12 34.62 7.51 36.08
CA ILE A 12 34.65 8.40 37.27
C ILE A 12 35.92 9.30 37.06
N ALA A 13 36.13 10.54 37.54
CA ALA A 13 35.33 11.63 38.11
C ALA A 13 36.20 12.94 38.11
N GLY A 14 35.64 14.10 38.51
CA GLY A 14 36.40 15.36 38.71
C GLY A 14 35.60 16.39 39.51
N ARG A 15 36.22 17.06 40.51
CA ARG A 15 35.52 17.94 41.48
C ARG A 15 36.11 19.35 41.52
N ALA A 16 35.27 20.36 41.25
CA ALA A 16 35.35 21.72 41.79
C ALA A 16 33.91 22.30 41.71
N ALA A 17 33.17 22.63 42.76
CA ALA A 17 33.46 23.25 44.06
C ALA A 17 33.54 24.80 44.02
N ALA A 18 32.39 25.43 43.78
CA ALA A 18 32.06 26.78 44.26
C ALA A 18 30.62 26.76 44.81
N ALA A 19 30.35 27.48 45.89
CA ALA A 19 29.13 27.35 46.70
C ALA A 19 28.10 28.48 46.41
N PRO A 20 26.80 28.31 46.76
CA PRO A 20 25.75 29.22 46.30
C PRO A 20 25.63 30.51 47.12
N VAL A 21 25.73 31.64 46.42
CA VAL A 21 25.28 32.98 46.80
C VAL A 21 24.72 33.56 45.49
N VAL A 22 23.47 34.04 45.37
CA VAL A 22 22.70 34.90 46.29
C VAL A 22 21.30 34.32 46.55
N ALA A 23 21.11 33.64 47.68
CA ALA A 23 19.78 33.33 48.23
C ALA A 23 19.31 34.46 49.19
N ALA A 24 19.51 35.72 48.80
CA ALA A 24 19.41 36.89 49.68
C ALA A 24 18.98 38.17 48.93
N LEU A 25 17.94 38.08 48.10
CA LEU A 25 17.34 39.24 47.42
C LEU A 25 15.81 39.13 47.34
N LEU A 26 15.19 38.67 48.44
CA LEU A 26 13.73 38.47 48.59
C LEU A 26 13.05 39.47 49.54
N LEU A 27 13.79 40.41 50.15
CA LEU A 27 13.24 41.46 51.01
C LEU A 27 13.98 42.80 50.80
N SER A 28 13.66 43.56 49.74
CA SER A 28 14.05 44.98 49.65
C SER A 28 13.23 45.84 48.66
N VAL A 29 11.97 45.48 48.37
CA VAL A 29 11.03 46.41 47.69
C VAL A 29 9.77 46.49 48.54
N CYS A 30 9.84 47.32 49.58
CA CYS A 30 8.65 47.83 50.26
C CYS A 30 8.14 49.06 49.49
N ALA A 31 6.82 49.19 49.37
CA ALA A 31 6.13 50.38 48.88
C ALA A 31 6.67 50.98 47.57
N VAL A 32 6.30 50.36 46.44
CA VAL A 32 5.62 51.18 45.42
C VAL A 32 4.13 51.15 45.77
N GLU A 33 3.42 52.27 45.64
CA GLU A 33 2.04 52.34 46.10
C GLU A 33 1.15 51.33 45.38
N ALA A 34 0.51 50.46 46.17
CA ALA A 34 -0.82 50.01 45.82
C ALA A 34 -1.74 51.24 45.86
N GLN A 35 -1.77 52.01 44.76
CA GLN A 35 -2.93 52.81 44.45
C GLN A 35 -4.08 51.83 44.25
N GLU A 36 -4.80 51.57 45.34
CA GLU A 36 -6.11 50.94 45.32
C GLU A 36 -7.05 51.90 44.59
N ALA A 37 -6.98 51.86 43.25
CA ALA A 37 -7.80 52.64 42.34
C ALA A 37 -9.24 52.36 42.74
N ALA A 38 -9.87 53.37 43.35
CA ALA A 38 -11.00 53.17 44.25
C ALA A 38 -12.02 52.25 43.59
N LYS A 39 -12.25 51.08 44.20
CA LYS A 39 -13.10 50.03 43.65
C LYS A 39 -14.54 50.52 43.71
N GLN A 40 -14.92 51.30 42.70
CA GLN A 40 -16.27 51.81 42.51
C GLN A 40 -17.24 50.63 42.65
N PRO A 41 -18.43 50.83 43.25
CA PRO A 41 -19.44 49.80 43.28
C PRO A 41 -19.88 49.53 41.85
N ALA A 42 -19.21 48.57 41.20
CA ALA A 42 -19.49 48.17 39.84
C ALA A 42 -20.91 47.61 39.82
N ASP A 43 -21.81 48.33 39.14
CA ASP A 43 -23.19 47.92 39.05
C ASP A 43 -23.23 46.52 38.39
N PRO A 44 -23.86 45.52 39.01
CA PRO A 44 -23.96 44.19 38.42
C PRO A 44 -24.68 44.22 37.05
N ALA A 45 -25.45 45.27 36.74
CA ALA A 45 -25.98 45.51 35.40
C ALA A 45 -24.90 45.99 34.42
N SER A 46 -24.11 47.03 34.75
CA SER A 46 -23.13 47.60 33.81
C SER A 46 -22.02 46.61 33.46
N SER A 47 -21.55 45.85 34.44
CA SER A 47 -20.56 44.79 34.23
C SER A 47 -21.09 43.65 33.33
N GLN A 48 -22.39 43.31 33.41
CA GLN A 48 -23.00 42.37 32.46
C GLN A 48 -23.08 42.92 31.04
N ASP A 49 -23.40 44.21 30.87
CA ASP A 49 -23.52 44.81 29.53
C ASP A 49 -22.15 44.98 28.84
N GLU A 50 -21.08 45.25 29.60
CA GLU A 50 -19.71 45.20 29.10
C GLU A 50 -19.31 43.79 28.66
N ILE A 51 -19.59 42.77 29.48
CA ILE A 51 -19.36 41.35 29.12
C ILE A 51 -20.15 40.96 27.86
N ARG A 52 -21.41 41.38 27.74
CA ARG A 52 -22.25 41.13 26.56
C ARG A 52 -21.61 41.73 25.30
N ARG A 53 -21.21 43.00 25.34
CA ARG A 53 -20.55 43.70 24.21
C ARG A 53 -19.22 43.06 23.82
N PHE A 54 -18.41 42.65 24.80
CA PHE A 54 -17.16 41.93 24.55
C PHE A 54 -17.41 40.58 23.86
N CYS A 55 -18.37 39.80 24.37
CA CYS A 55 -18.75 38.52 23.79
C CYS A 55 -19.31 38.67 22.36
N THR A 56 -20.19 39.64 22.08
CA THR A 56 -20.71 39.86 20.72
C THR A 56 -19.63 40.27 19.72
N ASN A 57 -18.69 41.14 20.14
CA ASN A 57 -17.64 41.63 19.24
C ASN A 57 -16.60 40.56 18.87
N ILE A 58 -16.50 39.47 19.64
CA ILE A 58 -15.54 38.39 19.42
C ILE A 58 -16.21 37.13 18.83
N ALA A 59 -17.50 36.91 19.07
CA ALA A 59 -18.20 35.68 18.68
C ALA A 59 -18.10 35.36 17.18
N ASP A 60 -18.30 36.35 16.31
CA ASP A 60 -18.31 36.13 14.86
C ASP A 60 -16.90 36.07 14.26
N PRO A 61 -15.93 36.95 14.58
CA PRO A 61 -14.53 36.75 14.20
C PRO A 61 -13.95 35.41 14.66
N ALA A 62 -14.36 34.91 15.84
CA ALA A 62 -13.96 33.60 16.34
C ALA A 62 -14.66 32.42 15.62
N ARG A 63 -15.81 32.64 14.96
CA ARG A 63 -16.45 31.67 14.06
C ARG A 63 -15.76 31.65 12.70
N ASP A 64 -15.53 32.82 12.10
CA ASP A 64 -14.89 32.95 10.80
C ASP A 64 -13.47 32.34 10.81
N GLN A 65 -12.69 32.60 11.85
CA GLN A 65 -11.37 31.98 12.01
C GLN A 65 -11.45 30.44 12.12
N ARG A 66 -12.50 29.88 12.73
CA ARG A 66 -12.72 28.42 12.77
C ARG A 66 -13.09 27.88 11.40
N TYR A 67 -13.95 28.56 10.64
CA TYR A 67 -14.31 28.15 9.28
C TYR A 67 -13.11 28.24 8.32
N LEU A 68 -12.25 29.26 8.44
CA LEU A 68 -11.02 29.38 7.66
C LEU A 68 -10.05 28.22 7.96
N LEU A 69 -9.84 27.88 9.25
CA LEU A 69 -8.99 26.76 9.64
C LEU A 69 -9.56 25.40 9.16
N GLN A 70 -10.87 25.17 9.34
CA GLN A 70 -11.54 23.95 8.85
C GLN A 70 -11.44 23.83 7.32
N LYS A 71 -11.59 24.94 6.58
CA LYS A 71 -11.39 24.93 5.13
C LYS A 71 -9.95 24.60 4.75
N GLN A 72 -8.96 25.21 5.41
CA GLN A 72 -7.54 24.92 5.16
C GLN A 72 -7.19 23.45 5.45
N GLU A 73 -7.77 22.86 6.51
CA GLU A 73 -7.60 21.45 6.84
C GLU A 73 -8.25 20.52 5.81
N LEU A 74 -9.46 20.86 5.32
CA LEU A 74 -10.13 20.09 4.27
C LEU A 74 -9.39 20.15 2.91
N GLU A 75 -8.93 21.33 2.48
CA GLU A 75 -8.13 21.45 1.25
C GLU A 75 -6.79 20.71 1.36
N LYS A 76 -6.16 20.71 2.55
CA LYS A 76 -4.93 19.94 2.82
C LYS A 76 -5.19 18.43 2.80
N LEU A 77 -6.27 17.96 3.43
CA LEU A 77 -6.64 16.54 3.44
C LEU A 77 -6.99 16.06 2.02
N ARG A 78 -7.67 16.91 1.24
CA ARG A 78 -7.92 16.66 -0.18
C ARG A 78 -6.62 16.50 -0.96
N ALA A 79 -5.65 17.39 -0.78
CA ALA A 79 -4.36 17.30 -1.48
C ALA A 79 -3.59 16.01 -1.15
N ASP A 80 -3.58 15.57 0.12
CA ASP A 80 -2.98 14.29 0.55
C ASP A 80 -3.71 13.08 -0.07
N VAL A 81 -5.04 13.13 -0.22
CA VAL A 81 -5.82 12.11 -0.92
C VAL A 81 -5.51 12.10 -2.42
N ASP A 82 -5.50 13.25 -3.08
CA ASP A 82 -5.23 13.39 -4.51
C ASP A 82 -3.77 12.96 -4.86
N GLU A 83 -2.78 13.27 -4.00
CA GLU A 83 -1.39 12.80 -4.14
C GLU A 83 -1.28 11.27 -4.00
N ARG A 84 -2.00 10.67 -3.05
CA ARG A 84 -2.06 9.21 -2.88
C ARG A 84 -2.72 8.53 -4.07
N ILE A 85 -3.82 9.07 -4.58
CA ILE A 85 -4.50 8.54 -5.77
C ILE A 85 -3.55 8.57 -6.97
N ALA A 86 -2.92 9.71 -7.26
CA ALA A 86 -1.94 9.83 -8.35
C ALA A 86 -0.76 8.85 -8.19
N THR A 87 -0.32 8.60 -6.94
CA THR A 87 0.72 7.59 -6.64
C THR A 87 0.23 6.16 -6.91
N MET A 88 -1.00 5.81 -6.50
CA MET A 88 -1.57 4.48 -6.75
C MET A 88 -1.83 4.22 -8.23
N ASP A 89 -2.41 5.20 -8.95
CA ASP A 89 -2.64 5.09 -10.40
C ASP A 89 -1.33 4.97 -11.18
N LYS A 90 -0.27 5.67 -10.76
CA LYS A 90 1.07 5.47 -11.33
C LYS A 90 1.58 4.03 -11.11
N ARG A 91 1.46 3.47 -9.90
CA ARG A 91 1.87 2.09 -9.62
C ARG A 91 1.03 1.06 -10.37
N LYS A 92 -0.26 1.33 -10.54
CA LYS A 92 -1.18 0.52 -11.35
C LYS A 92 -0.76 0.53 -12.82
N ALA A 93 -0.51 1.69 -13.41
CA ALA A 93 -0.06 1.81 -14.80
C ALA A 93 1.31 1.14 -15.03
N GLU A 94 2.26 1.31 -14.11
CA GLU A 94 3.53 0.57 -14.11
C GLU A 94 3.30 -0.95 -14.10
N TYR A 95 2.38 -1.45 -13.27
CA TYR A 95 2.07 -2.89 -13.17
C TYR A 95 1.33 -3.43 -14.41
N GLU A 96 0.38 -2.68 -14.96
CA GLU A 96 -0.38 -3.06 -16.17
C GLU A 96 0.52 -3.15 -17.41
N ASP A 97 1.50 -2.25 -17.55
CA ASP A 97 2.53 -2.33 -18.59
C ASP A 97 3.43 -3.58 -18.42
N TRP A 98 3.91 -3.87 -17.20
CA TRP A 98 4.67 -5.10 -16.94
C TRP A 98 3.86 -6.38 -17.21
N LEU A 99 2.58 -6.40 -16.84
CA LEU A 99 1.69 -7.53 -17.10
C LEU A 99 1.43 -7.71 -18.60
N LYS A 100 1.21 -6.61 -19.34
CA LYS A 100 1.09 -6.65 -20.81
C LYS A 100 2.37 -7.18 -21.47
N ARG A 101 3.55 -6.69 -21.08
CA ARG A 101 4.85 -7.17 -21.61
C ARG A 101 5.04 -8.66 -21.38
N ARG A 102 4.68 -9.17 -20.18
CA ARG A 102 4.69 -10.60 -19.86
C ARG A 102 3.75 -11.36 -20.79
N ASP A 103 2.52 -10.89 -20.97
CA ASP A 103 1.50 -11.59 -21.74
C ASP A 103 1.79 -11.59 -23.24
N ASP A 104 2.39 -10.52 -23.77
CA ASP A 104 2.86 -10.45 -25.15
C ASP A 104 4.09 -11.34 -25.39
N PHE A 105 5.00 -11.46 -24.42
CA PHE A 105 6.08 -12.45 -24.45
C PHE A 105 5.53 -13.88 -24.42
N LEU A 106 4.56 -14.18 -23.54
CA LEU A 106 3.93 -15.51 -23.45
C LEU A 106 3.21 -15.89 -24.75
N LYS A 107 2.46 -14.97 -25.38
CA LYS A 107 1.87 -15.19 -26.71
C LYS A 107 2.93 -15.54 -27.76
N THR A 108 4.07 -14.84 -27.74
CA THR A 108 5.17 -15.06 -28.69
C THR A 108 5.83 -16.43 -28.48
N ALA A 109 6.05 -16.83 -27.22
CA ALA A 109 6.57 -18.14 -26.87
C ALA A 109 5.59 -19.28 -27.21
N ASP A 110 4.30 -19.11 -26.91
CA ASP A 110 3.23 -20.05 -27.27
C ASP A 110 3.16 -20.26 -28.80
N LEU A 111 3.15 -19.17 -29.58
CA LEU A 111 3.11 -19.24 -31.04
C LEU A 111 4.33 -20.00 -31.60
N GLY A 112 5.53 -19.66 -31.13
CA GLY A 112 6.75 -20.36 -31.55
C GLY A 112 6.73 -21.86 -31.20
N LEU A 113 6.27 -22.22 -30.00
CA LEU A 113 6.15 -23.62 -29.57
C LEU A 113 5.11 -24.39 -30.39
N VAL A 114 3.96 -23.77 -30.66
CA VAL A 114 2.89 -24.36 -31.48
C VAL A 114 3.34 -24.55 -32.93
N ASP A 115 4.01 -23.55 -33.53
CA ASP A 115 4.53 -23.67 -34.90
C ASP A 115 5.67 -24.70 -35.01
N ILE A 116 6.48 -24.92 -33.97
CA ILE A 116 7.45 -26.03 -33.94
C ILE A 116 6.71 -27.37 -34.06
N TYR A 117 5.75 -27.68 -33.17
CA TYR A 117 5.05 -28.96 -33.19
C TYR A 117 4.12 -29.14 -34.40
N LYS A 118 3.55 -28.05 -34.94
CA LYS A 118 2.70 -28.05 -36.14
C LYS A 118 3.46 -28.40 -37.43
N ASN A 119 4.76 -28.11 -37.49
CA ASN A 119 5.64 -28.43 -38.62
C ASN A 119 6.52 -29.67 -38.36
N MET A 120 6.53 -30.18 -37.12
CA MET A 120 7.17 -31.46 -36.77
C MET A 120 6.36 -32.63 -37.36
N LYS A 121 7.04 -33.76 -37.66
CA LYS A 121 6.34 -34.99 -38.04
C LYS A 121 5.62 -35.60 -36.80
N PRO A 122 4.45 -36.25 -36.95
CA PRO A 122 3.69 -36.76 -35.81
C PRO A 122 4.43 -37.81 -34.96
N ASP A 123 5.23 -38.68 -35.59
CA ASP A 123 6.09 -39.68 -34.96
C ASP A 123 7.15 -39.04 -34.04
N ALA A 124 7.88 -38.04 -34.55
CA ALA A 124 8.88 -37.30 -33.81
C ALA A 124 8.25 -36.44 -32.68
N ALA A 125 7.07 -35.86 -32.93
CA ALA A 125 6.33 -35.10 -31.94
C ALA A 125 5.81 -36.00 -30.81
N ALA A 126 5.26 -37.17 -31.12
CA ALA A 126 4.83 -38.17 -30.14
C ALA A 126 5.99 -38.66 -29.28
N ALA A 127 7.14 -39.01 -29.90
CA ALA A 127 8.36 -39.36 -29.18
C ALA A 127 8.82 -38.24 -28.23
N SER A 128 8.86 -36.99 -28.70
CA SER A 128 9.28 -35.85 -27.87
C SER A 128 8.31 -35.58 -26.71
N LEU A 129 7.00 -35.70 -26.93
CA LEU A 129 5.98 -35.46 -25.90
C LEU A 129 5.86 -36.62 -24.90
N ASN A 130 6.31 -37.83 -25.26
CA ASN A 130 6.38 -38.97 -24.34
C ASN A 130 7.39 -38.75 -23.19
N ASP A 131 8.46 -37.99 -23.41
CA ASP A 131 9.50 -37.71 -22.39
C ASP A 131 9.22 -36.42 -21.59
N VAL A 132 8.23 -35.62 -22.02
CA VAL A 132 7.77 -34.41 -21.34
C VAL A 132 6.75 -34.76 -20.25
N LYS A 133 6.65 -33.91 -19.21
CA LYS A 133 5.63 -34.05 -18.16
C LYS A 133 4.23 -34.06 -18.78
N VAL A 134 3.42 -35.06 -18.42
CA VAL A 134 2.08 -35.33 -18.99
C VAL A 134 1.16 -34.10 -19.03
N THR A 135 1.20 -33.25 -17.99
CA THR A 135 0.42 -32.00 -17.92
C THR A 135 0.87 -30.93 -18.92
N VAL A 136 2.17 -30.87 -19.24
CA VAL A 136 2.73 -29.97 -20.26
C VAL A 136 2.44 -30.51 -21.65
N ALA A 137 2.54 -31.83 -21.86
CA ALA A 137 2.15 -32.47 -23.10
C ALA A 137 0.67 -32.23 -23.42
N ALA A 138 -0.22 -32.37 -22.43
CA ALA A 138 -1.64 -32.04 -22.56
C ALA A 138 -1.85 -30.56 -22.95
N ALA A 139 -1.17 -29.62 -22.30
CA ALA A 139 -1.27 -28.19 -22.62
C ALA A 139 -0.83 -27.86 -24.06
N ILE A 140 0.23 -28.52 -24.57
CA ILE A 140 0.68 -28.38 -25.96
C ILE A 140 -0.36 -28.96 -26.93
N ILE A 141 -0.89 -30.16 -26.64
CA ILE A 141 -1.88 -30.86 -27.48
C ILE A 141 -3.22 -30.10 -27.54
N MET A 142 -3.58 -29.35 -26.48
CA MET A 142 -4.73 -28.42 -26.46
C MET A 142 -4.52 -27.14 -27.29
N LYS A 143 -3.27 -26.74 -27.58
CA LYS A 143 -2.92 -25.56 -28.38
C LYS A 143 -2.78 -25.86 -29.88
N LEU A 144 -2.64 -27.14 -30.23
CA LEU A 144 -2.59 -27.62 -31.61
C LEU A 144 -4.00 -27.77 -32.22
N SER A 145 -4.08 -27.86 -33.55
CA SER A 145 -5.35 -28.13 -34.22
C SER A 145 -5.75 -29.60 -34.04
N ALA A 146 -7.06 -29.88 -33.91
CA ALA A 146 -7.58 -31.22 -33.61
C ALA A 146 -7.02 -32.33 -34.52
N ARG A 147 -6.76 -32.03 -35.81
CA ARG A 147 -6.14 -32.96 -36.77
C ARG A 147 -4.66 -33.27 -36.46
N GLN A 148 -3.87 -32.28 -36.02
CA GLN A 148 -2.50 -32.55 -35.58
C GLN A 148 -2.48 -33.25 -34.23
N SER A 149 -3.33 -32.83 -33.30
CA SER A 149 -3.51 -33.48 -32.00
C SER A 149 -3.89 -34.96 -32.14
N SER A 150 -4.81 -35.30 -33.07
CA SER A 150 -5.20 -36.70 -33.33
C SER A 150 -4.10 -37.52 -33.99
N LEU A 151 -3.30 -36.93 -34.90
CA LEU A 151 -2.17 -37.64 -35.52
C LEU A 151 -1.07 -37.92 -34.50
N ILE A 152 -0.73 -36.94 -33.67
CA ILE A 152 0.28 -37.10 -32.61
C ILE A 152 -0.16 -38.14 -31.59
N LEU A 153 -1.41 -38.07 -31.09
CA LEU A 153 -1.94 -39.04 -30.13
C LEU A 153 -2.01 -40.48 -30.67
N ALA A 154 -2.09 -40.67 -31.99
CA ALA A 154 -2.07 -42.00 -32.61
C ALA A 154 -0.67 -42.64 -32.64
N GLU A 155 0.40 -41.83 -32.66
CA GLU A 155 1.80 -42.27 -32.64
C GLU A 155 2.40 -42.31 -31.20
N MET A 156 1.61 -41.92 -30.17
CA MET A 156 2.04 -41.96 -28.77
C MET A 156 1.82 -43.34 -28.12
N ASP A 157 2.47 -43.57 -26.97
CA ASP A 157 2.13 -44.72 -26.13
C ASP A 157 0.66 -44.65 -25.68
N ALA A 158 -0.08 -45.76 -25.82
CA ALA A 158 -1.52 -45.80 -25.59
C ALA A 158 -1.91 -45.46 -24.13
N GLN A 159 -1.06 -45.79 -23.15
CA GLN A 159 -1.34 -45.45 -21.75
C GLN A 159 -1.12 -43.96 -21.50
N LYS A 160 -0.01 -43.38 -21.97
CA LYS A 160 0.27 -41.93 -21.90
C LYS A 160 -0.80 -41.12 -22.65
N ALA A 161 -1.17 -41.54 -23.87
CA ALA A 161 -2.21 -40.89 -24.67
C ALA A 161 -3.58 -40.88 -23.96
N ALA A 162 -3.96 -41.98 -23.29
CA ALA A 162 -5.18 -42.05 -22.49
C ALA A 162 -5.14 -41.10 -21.28
N VAL A 163 -4.02 -41.03 -20.54
CA VAL A 163 -3.87 -40.10 -19.40
C VAL A 163 -3.91 -38.64 -19.87
N ILE A 164 -3.24 -38.30 -20.98
CA ILE A 164 -3.32 -36.97 -21.60
C ILE A 164 -4.76 -36.64 -21.98
N THR A 165 -5.47 -37.55 -22.64
CA THR A 165 -6.86 -37.35 -23.06
C THR A 165 -7.78 -37.13 -21.86
N ASN A 166 -7.61 -37.87 -20.77
CA ASN A 166 -8.35 -37.67 -19.53
C ASN A 166 -8.09 -36.29 -18.89
N ILE A 167 -6.83 -35.82 -18.89
CA ILE A 167 -6.48 -34.47 -18.42
C ILE A 167 -7.19 -33.42 -19.28
N ILE A 168 -7.11 -33.52 -20.62
CA ILE A 168 -7.76 -32.59 -21.56
C ILE A 168 -9.29 -32.58 -21.37
N ALA A 169 -9.90 -33.76 -21.21
CA ALA A 169 -11.34 -33.87 -20.95
C ALA A 169 -11.75 -33.20 -19.63
N SER A 170 -11.00 -33.45 -18.54
CA SER A 170 -11.27 -32.80 -17.25
C SER A 170 -11.07 -31.28 -17.28
N ALA A 171 -10.05 -30.79 -18.01
CA ALA A 171 -9.80 -29.35 -18.19
C ALA A 171 -10.84 -28.67 -19.12
N SER A 172 -11.64 -29.46 -19.83
CA SER A 172 -12.72 -28.98 -20.70
C SER A 172 -14.11 -29.02 -20.05
N ASP A 173 -14.24 -29.60 -18.84
CA ASP A 173 -15.51 -29.62 -18.10
C ASP A 173 -15.77 -28.23 -17.45
N PRO A 174 -16.83 -27.50 -17.87
CA PRO A 174 -17.13 -26.15 -17.38
C PRO A 174 -17.58 -26.08 -15.91
N ASN A 175 -17.66 -27.21 -15.21
CA ASN A 175 -17.95 -27.27 -13.78
C ASN A 175 -16.69 -27.27 -12.91
N THR A 176 -15.52 -27.64 -13.46
CA THR A 176 -14.26 -27.76 -12.69
C THR A 176 -13.69 -26.43 -12.22
N SER A 177 -13.94 -25.34 -12.97
CA SER A 177 -13.48 -23.99 -12.66
C SER A 177 -14.44 -23.18 -11.79
N LYS A 178 -15.59 -23.75 -11.37
CA LYS A 178 -16.53 -23.08 -10.46
C LYS A 178 -16.07 -23.19 -9.00
N SER A 179 -14.91 -22.61 -8.73
CA SER A 179 -14.38 -22.39 -7.38
C SER A 179 -15.21 -21.32 -6.63
N LYS A 180 -16.41 -21.72 -6.22
CA LYS A 180 -17.22 -21.17 -5.11
C LYS A 180 -16.68 -19.85 -4.51
N ASP A 181 -17.05 -18.72 -5.13
CA ASP A 181 -16.98 -17.42 -4.47
C ASP A 181 -17.91 -17.42 -3.25
N PRO A 182 -17.42 -17.20 -2.02
CA PRO A 182 -18.25 -17.20 -0.83
C PRO A 182 -18.75 -15.79 -0.53
N SER A 183 -19.95 -15.48 -1.07
CA SER A 183 -20.87 -14.41 -0.61
C SER A 183 -20.32 -12.98 -0.59
#